data_AF-I4IMC7-F1
#
_entry.id   AF-I4IMC7-F1
#
_cell.length_a   1.000
_cell.length_b   1.000
_cell.length_c   1.000
_cell.angle_alpha   90.00
_cell.angle_beta   90.00
_cell.angle_gamma   90.00
#
_symmetry.space_group_name_H-M   'P 1'
#
loop_
_entity.id
_entity.type
_entity.pdbx_description
1 polymer ?
#
loop_
_entity_poly.entity_id
_entity_poly.type
_entity_poly.pdbx_seq_one_letter_code
_entity_poly.pdbx_strand_id
1 'polypeptide(L)'
;MVLSSNEKVMNTATKPMYEWKDINWRKAERCVFKLSKRIFKASQRGDVKLVHKLQRLLLKSWYAKLIAVRRVSQDNQGKKTAGVDGIKSL
;
A
#
# COMPACT_ATOMS: atom_id res chain seq x y z
N MET A 1 54.25 -2.18 -4.08
CA MET A 1 53.12 -3.07 -3.71
C MET A 1 52.21 -2.25 -2.81
N VAL A 2 51.02 -1.91 -3.30
CA VAL A 2 50.20 -0.79 -2.82
C VAL A 2 49.57 -1.07 -1.44
N LEU A 3 49.54 0.01 -0.66
CA LEU A 3 49.01 0.15 0.69
C LEU A 3 47.53 -0.26 0.84
N SER A 4 47.24 -0.78 2.02
CA SER A 4 46.11 -0.41 2.89
C SER A 4 44.67 -0.60 2.41
N SER A 5 43.97 -1.44 3.17
CA SER A 5 42.56 -1.29 3.57
C SER A 5 41.52 -1.23 2.45
N ASN A 6 40.98 -2.39 2.07
CA ASN A 6 39.60 -2.42 1.59
C ASN A 6 38.70 -2.84 2.76
N GLU A 7 38.35 -1.80 3.51
CA GLU A 7 37.34 -1.74 4.54
C GLU A 7 36.10 -2.52 4.10
N LYS A 8 35.78 -3.61 4.82
CA LYS A 8 34.43 -4.17 4.76
C LYS A 8 33.51 -3.03 5.14
N VAL A 9 32.82 -2.46 4.16
CA VAL A 9 31.76 -1.47 4.38
C VAL A 9 30.72 -2.16 5.25
N MET A 10 30.81 -1.91 6.55
CA MET A 10 29.85 -2.33 7.54
C MET A 10 28.58 -1.52 7.28
N ASN A 11 27.69 -2.04 6.43
CA ASN A 11 26.32 -1.55 6.37
C ASN A 11 25.63 -1.96 7.67
N THR A 12 25.80 -1.15 8.72
CA THR A 12 25.20 -1.34 10.04
C THR A 12 23.72 -0.93 10.06
N ALA A 13 22.93 -1.49 9.15
CA ALA A 13 21.48 -1.46 9.22
C ALA A 13 20.94 -2.88 8.95
N THR A 14 21.11 -3.77 9.94
CA THR A 14 20.87 -5.22 9.81
C THR A 14 19.41 -5.63 9.67
N LYS A 15 18.42 -4.73 9.75
CA LYS A 15 17.01 -5.04 9.46
C LYS A 15 16.28 -3.80 8.91
N PRO A 16 15.52 -3.89 7.80
CA PRO A 16 14.48 -2.90 7.54
C PRO A 16 13.52 -2.91 8.74
N MET A 17 13.20 -1.74 9.29
CA MET A 17 12.55 -1.59 10.60
C MET A 17 11.15 -2.23 10.69
N TYR A 18 10.52 -2.59 9.56
CA TYR A 18 9.31 -3.41 9.46
C TYR A 18 9.31 -4.16 8.13
N GLU A 19 9.18 -5.49 8.13
CA GLU A 19 9.00 -6.24 6.88
C GLU A 19 7.52 -6.33 6.51
N TRP A 20 7.22 -6.45 5.21
CA TRP A 20 5.86 -6.63 4.70
C TRP A 20 5.11 -7.80 5.35
N LYS A 21 5.85 -8.81 5.83
CA LYS A 21 5.33 -9.98 6.55
C LYS A 21 4.78 -9.65 7.95
N ASP A 22 5.27 -8.58 8.57
CA ASP A 22 4.91 -8.21 9.96
C ASP A 22 3.63 -7.35 10.01
N ILE A 23 3.11 -6.94 8.86
CA ILE A 23 1.93 -6.08 8.76
C ILE A 23 0.68 -6.89 9.07
N ASN A 24 -0.13 -6.41 10.01
CA ASN A 24 -1.46 -6.99 10.25
C ASN A 24 -2.45 -6.59 9.14
N TRP A 25 -2.44 -7.37 8.07
CA TRP A 25 -3.28 -7.16 6.88
C TRP A 25 -4.77 -7.17 7.19
N ARG A 26 -5.21 -8.09 8.05
CA ARG A 26 -6.62 -8.21 8.46
C ARG A 26 -7.13 -6.94 9.14
N LYS A 27 -6.28 -6.27 9.95
CA LYS A 27 -6.61 -4.98 10.57
C LYS A 27 -6.72 -3.89 9.51
N ALA A 28 -5.77 -3.81 8.59
CA ALA A 28 -5.76 -2.82 7.52
C ALA A 28 -7.01 -2.94 6.63
N GLU A 29 -7.34 -4.15 6.18
CA GLU A 29 -8.53 -4.47 5.39
C GLU A 29 -9.81 -4.09 6.13
N ARG A 30 -9.93 -4.45 7.42
CA ARG A 30 -11.10 -4.09 8.23
C ARG A 30 -11.27 -2.59 8.36
N CYS A 31 -10.19 -1.84 8.55
CA CYS A 31 -10.22 -0.38 8.63
C CYS A 31 -10.71 0.24 7.30
N VAL A 32 -10.14 -0.20 6.17
CA VAL A 32 -10.54 0.26 4.84
C VAL A 32 -12.00 -0.09 4.56
N PHE A 33 -12.42 -1.33 4.82
CA PHE A 33 -13.79 -1.78 4.61
C PHE A 33 -14.82 -0.96 5.39
N LYS A 34 -14.56 -0.68 6.68
CA LYS A 34 -15.45 0.16 7.49
C LYS A 34 -15.60 1.56 6.92
N LEU A 35 -14.51 2.16 6.43
CA LEU A 35 -14.55 3.51 5.86
C LEU A 35 -15.27 3.53 4.51
N SER A 36 -15.01 2.57 3.64
CA SER A 36 -15.74 2.40 2.37
C SER A 36 -17.24 2.17 2.61
N LYS A 37 -17.62 1.38 3.61
CA LYS A 37 -19.03 1.18 3.99
C LYS A 37 -19.70 2.48 4.46
N ARG A 38 -18.97 3.36 5.15
CA ARG A 38 -19.48 4.69 5.54
C ARG A 38 -19.67 5.60 4.33
N ILE A 39 -18.74 5.57 3.37
CA ILE A 39 -18.86 6.30 2.10
C ILE A 39 -20.12 5.83 1.37
N PHE A 40 -20.31 4.51 1.25
CA PHE A 40 -21.49 3.93 0.60
C PHE A 40 -22.79 4.38 1.27
N LYS A 41 -22.88 4.30 2.60
CA LYS A 41 -24.07 4.75 3.35
C LYS A 41 -24.32 6.26 3.21
N ALA A 42 -23.28 7.09 3.19
CA ALA A 42 -23.41 8.53 2.98
C ALA A 42 -23.92 8.84 1.56
N SER A 43 -23.39 8.11 0.56
CA SER A 43 -23.83 8.20 -0.83
C SER A 43 -25.30 7.84 -0.99
N GLN A 44 -25.76 6.73 -0.39
CA GLN A 44 -27.17 6.33 -0.41
C GLN A 44 -28.13 7.37 0.19
N ARG A 45 -27.64 8.21 1.13
CA ARG A 45 -28.43 9.28 1.76
C ARG A 45 -28.37 10.61 1.00
N GLY A 46 -27.61 10.68 -0.10
CA GLY A 46 -27.39 11.91 -0.85
C GLY A 46 -26.49 12.93 -0.14
N ASP A 47 -25.78 12.55 0.92
CA ASP A 47 -24.88 13.46 1.65
C ASP A 47 -23.52 13.59 0.95
N VAL A 48 -23.50 14.38 -0.12
CA VAL A 48 -22.32 14.59 -0.96
C VAL A 48 -21.16 15.21 -0.18
N LYS A 49 -21.44 16.12 0.75
CA LYS A 49 -20.40 16.77 1.59
C LYS A 49 -19.70 15.74 2.46
N LEU A 50 -20.46 14.83 3.09
CA LEU A 50 -19.90 13.76 3.90
C LEU A 50 -19.14 12.73 3.05
N VAL A 51 -19.64 12.38 1.86
CA VAL A 51 -18.93 11.50 0.91
C VAL A 51 -17.55 12.05 0.62
N HIS A 52 -17.44 13.32 0.20
CA HIS A 52 -16.15 13.94 -0.10
C HIS A 52 -15.20 13.99 1.11
N LYS A 53 -15.74 14.27 2.31
CA LYS A 53 -14.94 14.26 3.55
C LYS A 53 -14.39 12.87 3.84
N LEU A 54 -15.21 11.82 3.70
CA LEU A 54 -14.80 10.44 3.95
C LEU A 54 -13.85 9.89 2.88
N GLN A 55 -14.02 10.26 1.61
CA GLN A 55 -13.08 9.93 0.54
C GLN A 55 -11.70 10.56 0.79
N ARG A 56 -11.64 11.84 1.18
CA ARG A 56 -10.38 12.49 1.57
C ARG A 56 -9.72 11.78 2.76
N LEU A 57 -10.51 11.34 3.74
CA LEU A 57 -10.00 10.55 4.86
C LEU A 57 -9.43 9.20 4.38
N LEU A 58 -10.11 8.52 3.46
CA LEU A 58 -9.65 7.26 2.89
C LEU A 58 -8.32 7.44 2.16
N LEU A 59 -8.19 8.47 1.32
CA LEU A 59 -6.95 8.77 0.59
C LEU A 59 -5.76 9.10 1.51
N LYS A 60 -6.03 9.75 2.65
CA LYS A 60 -4.99 10.07 3.64
C LYS A 60 -4.63 8.89 4.56
N SER A 61 -5.44 7.84 4.60
CA SER A 61 -5.26 6.69 5.50
C SER A 61 -4.03 5.86 5.15
N TRP A 62 -3.16 5.63 6.13
CA TRP A 62 -2.00 4.75 5.99
C TRP A 62 -2.39 3.32 5.61
N TYR A 63 -3.41 2.75 6.27
CA TYR A 63 -3.92 1.42 5.95
C TYR A 63 -4.47 1.31 4.53
N ALA A 64 -5.09 2.37 4.00
CA ALA A 64 -5.60 2.38 2.63
C ALA A 64 -4.46 2.36 1.61
N LYS A 65 -3.41 3.17 1.85
CA LYS A 65 -2.20 3.16 1.02
C LYS A 65 -1.52 1.79 1.05
N LEU A 66 -1.44 1.17 2.22
CA LEU A 66 -0.85 -0.16 2.39
C LEU A 66 -1.55 -1.23 1.56
N ILE A 67 -2.88 -1.29 1.65
CA ILE A 67 -3.67 -2.23 0.85
C ILE A 67 -3.55 -1.94 -0.64
N ALA A 68 -3.48 -0.66 -1.05
CA ALA A 68 -3.29 -0.30 -2.45
C ALA A 68 -1.92 -0.79 -2.97
N VAL A 69 -0.84 -0.58 -2.22
CA VAL A 69 0.51 -1.03 -2.63
C VAL A 69 0.58 -2.55 -2.69
N ARG A 70 0.06 -3.27 -1.69
CA ARG A 70 0.00 -4.75 -1.72
C ARG A 70 -0.77 -5.24 -2.95
N ARG A 71 -1.91 -4.62 -3.24
CA ARG A 71 -2.72 -5.00 -4.38
C ARG A 71 -1.99 -4.85 -5.71
N VAL A 72 -1.24 -3.75 -5.89
CA VAL A 72 -0.46 -3.51 -7.12
C VAL A 72 0.78 -4.41 -7.19
N SER A 73 1.48 -4.62 -6.08
CA SER A 73 2.78 -5.31 -6.07
C SER A 73 2.67 -6.84 -5.95
N GLN A 74 1.67 -7.35 -5.24
CA GLN A 74 1.56 -8.78 -4.91
C GLN A 74 0.29 -9.41 -5.51
N ASP A 75 -0.87 -8.75 -5.40
CA ASP A 75 -2.13 -9.40 -5.78
C ASP A 75 -2.48 -9.25 -7.28
N ASN A 76 -1.88 -8.28 -7.98
CA ASN A 76 -2.20 -7.97 -9.39
C ASN A 76 -1.28 -8.68 -10.41
N GLN A 77 -0.56 -9.73 -10.02
CA GLN A 77 0.47 -10.43 -10.82
C GLN A 77 -0.01 -11.08 -12.16
N GLY A 78 -1.29 -11.02 -12.52
CA GLY A 78 -1.83 -11.69 -13.72
C GLY A 78 -2.99 -10.98 -14.41
N LYS A 79 -3.17 -9.66 -14.24
CA LYS A 79 -4.28 -8.93 -14.86
C LYS A 79 -3.85 -8.26 -16.17
N LYS A 80 -4.76 -8.22 -17.15
CA LYS A 80 -4.63 -7.65 -18.52
C LYS A 80 -4.25 -6.16 -18.59
N THR A 81 -3.92 -5.54 -17.46
CA THR A 81 -3.52 -4.15 -17.36
C THR A 81 -2.00 -4.11 -17.42
N ALA A 82 -1.43 -3.50 -18.47
CA ALA A 82 0.02 -3.38 -18.60
C ALA A 82 0.60 -2.73 -17.35
N GLY A 83 1.71 -3.29 -16.85
CA GLY A 83 2.55 -2.61 -15.90
C GLY A 83 3.35 -1.48 -16.56
N VAL A 84 4.29 -0.90 -15.82
CA VAL A 84 5.24 0.12 -16.33
C VAL A 84 6.17 -0.48 -17.39
N ASP A 85 6.39 -1.79 -17.32
CA ASP A 85 7.11 -2.61 -18.30
C ASP A 85 6.35 -2.82 -19.62
N GLY A 86 5.06 -2.45 -19.70
CA GLY A 86 4.27 -2.52 -20.93
C GLY A 86 3.80 -3.94 -21.31
N ILE A 87 4.19 -4.96 -20.56
CA ILE A 87 3.89 -6.37 -20.86
C ILE A 87 2.48 -6.69 -20.37
N LYS A 88 1.64 -7.26 -21.25
CA LYS A 88 0.29 -7.75 -20.93
C LYS A 88 0.24 -9.25 -21.16
N SER A 89 -0.22 -10.02 -20.17
CA SER A 89 -0.69 -11.38 -20.41
C SER A 89 -2.08 -11.28 -21.06
N LEU A 90 -2.22 -11.75 -22.30
CA LEU A 90 -3.48 -11.81 -23.03
C LEU A 90 -4.37 -12.98 -22.57
#